data_AF-A0A948EIN3-F1
#
_entry.id   AF-A0A948EIN3-F1
#
_cell.length_a   1.000
_cell.length_b   1.000
_cell.length_c   1.000
_cell.angle_alpha   90.00
_cell.angle_beta   90.00
_cell.angle_gamma   90.00
#
_symmetry.space_group_name_H-M   'P 1'
#
loop_
_entity.id
_entity.type
_entity.pdbx_description
1 polymer ?
#
loop_
_entity_poly.entity_id
_entity_poly.type
_entity_poly.pdbx_seq_one_letter_code
_entity_poly.pdbx_strand_id
1 'polypeptide(L)'
;MKMINSVIKKGSRYEPGEIRLDGGTGPLTYMCIVDDVMEIYKVDKTFQIIAPEKSDPTESNPDMPFMATVVSDEGSGSDINARVFIQAHESYKNLIQQDEKFNDIVKALHNTKKYLLDANKIKRKIEADIIIEYGKLPIKNKHAYTFVPYVCDLEKDINIFLMNAKLSIQNVVLLFNSFFNANISGPRFDKVMKYLINNSKDNTDLYKIA
;
A
#
# COMPACT_ATOMS: atom_id res chain seq x y z
N MET A 1 15.96 -11.20 -3.32
CA MET A 1 15.01 -10.37 -4.06
C MET A 1 15.61 -10.11 -5.45
N LYS A 2 15.19 -10.87 -6.47
CA LYS A 2 15.63 -10.60 -7.85
C LYS A 2 14.80 -9.40 -8.33
N MET A 3 15.44 -8.24 -8.57
CA MET A 3 14.80 -7.21 -9.37
C MET A 3 14.62 -7.80 -10.77
N ILE A 4 13.37 -8.09 -11.15
CA ILE A 4 13.05 -8.35 -12.54
C ILE A 4 13.03 -6.97 -13.20
N ASN A 5 14.19 -6.53 -13.69
CA ASN A 5 14.30 -5.34 -14.50
C ASN A 5 13.77 -5.71 -15.89
N SER A 6 12.52 -5.38 -16.20
CA SER A 6 12.07 -5.35 -17.59
C SER A 6 12.80 -4.21 -18.28
N VAL A 7 13.71 -4.55 -19.18
CA VAL A 7 14.59 -3.61 -19.89
C VAL A 7 13.76 -2.73 -20.82
N ILE A 8 13.87 -1.41 -20.62
CA ILE A 8 13.28 -0.38 -21.47
C ILE A 8 14.20 -0.14 -22.68
N LYS A 9 13.59 0.11 -23.84
CA LYS A 9 14.27 0.47 -25.08
C LYS A 9 15.20 1.69 -24.83
N LYS A 10 16.46 1.60 -25.23
CA LYS A 10 17.42 2.73 -25.19
C LYS A 10 16.85 3.92 -25.98
N GLY A 11 16.51 4.99 -25.28
CA GLY A 11 16.31 6.34 -25.82
C GLY A 11 17.15 7.31 -25.00
N SER A 12 17.56 8.43 -25.58
CA SER A 12 18.28 9.47 -24.84
C SER A 12 17.40 10.04 -23.71
N ARG A 13 18.03 10.55 -22.64
CA ARG A 13 17.34 11.06 -21.42
C ARG A 13 16.13 11.96 -21.70
N TYR A 14 16.19 12.78 -22.75
CA TYR A 14 15.14 13.74 -23.10
C TYR A 14 14.29 13.33 -24.31
N GLU A 15 14.48 12.11 -24.82
CA GLU A 15 13.72 11.62 -25.96
C GLU A 15 12.39 10.96 -25.53
N PRO A 16 11.31 11.17 -26.29
CA PRO A 16 10.08 10.41 -26.10
C PRO A 16 10.34 8.90 -26.25
N GLY A 17 9.90 8.13 -25.27
CA GLY A 17 10.11 6.68 -25.22
C GLY A 17 8.82 5.87 -25.07
N GLU A 18 8.90 4.58 -25.39
CA GLU A 18 7.88 3.59 -25.06
C GLU A 18 8.40 2.69 -23.94
N ILE A 19 7.62 2.53 -22.88
CA ILE A 19 7.91 1.62 -21.78
C ILE A 19 6.91 0.47 -21.84
N ARG A 20 7.43 -0.75 -22.00
CA ARG A 20 6.63 -1.97 -21.89
C ARG A 20 6.66 -2.48 -20.47
N LEU A 21 5.48 -2.67 -19.90
CA LEU A 21 5.29 -3.23 -18.57
C LEU A 21 4.97 -4.72 -18.70
N ASP A 22 6.02 -5.53 -18.60
CA ASP A 22 5.90 -6.98 -18.71
C ASP A 22 5.35 -7.62 -17.42
N GLY A 23 4.43 -8.56 -17.60
CA GLY A 23 3.73 -9.24 -16.51
C GLY A 23 2.44 -8.56 -16.07
N GLY A 24 1.73 -9.23 -15.16
CA GLY A 24 0.42 -8.83 -14.67
C GLY A 24 -0.71 -9.06 -15.68
N THR A 25 -1.93 -9.14 -15.17
CA THR A 25 -3.12 -9.55 -15.91
C THR A 25 -3.88 -8.34 -16.43
N GLY A 26 -4.17 -8.36 -17.73
CA GLY A 26 -5.04 -7.38 -18.39
C GLY A 26 -4.37 -6.04 -18.72
N PRO A 27 -5.19 -5.05 -19.14
CA PRO A 27 -4.72 -3.71 -19.47
C PRO A 27 -4.30 -2.92 -18.23
N LEU A 28 -3.71 -1.75 -18.45
CA LEU A 28 -3.51 -0.77 -17.38
C LEU A 28 -4.86 -0.28 -16.89
N THR A 29 -5.09 -0.37 -15.59
CA THR A 29 -6.36 0.04 -14.97
C THR A 29 -6.27 1.40 -14.30
N TYR A 30 -5.07 1.78 -13.84
CA TYR A 30 -4.87 3.05 -13.15
C TYR A 30 -3.42 3.55 -13.23
N MET A 31 -3.23 4.86 -13.19
CA MET A 31 -1.92 5.50 -13.14
C MET A 31 -2.00 6.80 -12.34
N CYS A 32 -1.01 7.03 -11.49
CA CYS A 32 -0.88 8.27 -10.72
C CYS A 32 0.59 8.58 -10.45
N ILE A 33 0.85 9.82 -10.03
CA ILE A 33 2.16 10.25 -9.58
C ILE A 33 2.10 10.31 -8.05
N VAL A 34 3.10 9.70 -7.40
CA VAL A 34 3.27 9.75 -5.96
C VAL A 34 4.70 10.17 -5.67
N ASP A 35 4.85 11.28 -4.94
CA ASP A 35 6.11 12.00 -4.84
C ASP A 35 6.66 12.26 -6.27
N ASP A 36 7.78 11.64 -6.66
CA ASP A 36 8.38 11.75 -8.01
C ASP A 36 8.53 10.38 -8.71
N VAL A 37 7.63 9.44 -8.40
CA VAL A 37 7.51 8.19 -9.16
C VAL A 37 6.12 8.06 -9.74
N MET A 38 6.05 7.51 -10.95
CA MET A 38 4.78 7.17 -11.58
C MET A 38 4.41 5.75 -11.16
N GLU A 39 3.32 5.62 -10.41
CA GLU A 39 2.78 4.34 -9.99
C GLU A 39 1.67 3.90 -10.94
N ILE A 40 1.78 2.67 -11.46
CA ILE A 40 0.90 2.11 -12.48
C ILE A 40 0.32 0.79 -11.98
N TYR A 41 -0.97 0.60 -12.19
CA TYR A 41 -1.70 -0.58 -11.75
C TYR A 41 -2.23 -1.38 -12.95
N LYS A 42 -1.98 -2.69 -12.91
CA LYS A 42 -2.81 -3.71 -13.56
C LYS A 42 -3.67 -4.39 -12.50
N VAL A 43 -4.50 -5.35 -12.88
CA VAL A 43 -5.43 -6.03 -11.94
C VAL A 43 -4.68 -6.68 -10.76
N ASP A 44 -3.54 -7.31 -11.02
CA ASP A 44 -2.80 -8.14 -10.05
C ASP A 44 -1.37 -7.64 -9.77
N LYS A 45 -0.94 -6.54 -10.39
CA LYS A 45 0.41 -6.00 -10.19
C LYS A 45 0.42 -4.50 -10.11
N THR A 46 1.36 -4.00 -9.31
CA THR A 46 1.71 -2.60 -9.23
C THR A 46 3.15 -2.40 -9.72
N PHE A 47 3.31 -1.43 -10.60
CA PHE A 47 4.58 -1.03 -11.19
C PHE A 47 4.95 0.38 -10.73
N GLN A 48 6.24 0.66 -10.61
CA GLN A 48 6.76 2.01 -10.47
C GLN A 48 7.67 2.32 -11.65
N ILE A 49 7.42 3.46 -12.28
CA ILE A 49 8.32 4.07 -13.25
C ILE A 49 9.08 5.20 -12.56
N ILE A 50 10.40 5.10 -12.60
CA ILE A 50 11.34 6.06 -12.05
C ILE A 50 11.96 6.81 -13.22
N ALA A 51 11.89 8.14 -13.18
CA ALA A 51 12.47 9.00 -14.20
C ALA A 51 14.01 9.05 -14.10
N PRO A 52 14.72 9.33 -15.21
CA PRO A 52 16.18 9.50 -15.21
C PRO A 52 16.65 10.54 -14.20
N GLU A 53 15.93 11.64 -14.04
CA GLU A 53 16.27 12.76 -13.15
C GLU A 53 16.34 12.33 -11.69
N LYS A 54 15.54 11.33 -11.31
CA LYS A 54 15.54 10.76 -9.96
C LYS A 54 16.67 9.77 -9.75
N SER A 55 17.11 9.10 -10.81
CA SER A 55 18.06 7.99 -10.75
C SER A 55 19.51 8.42 -11.00
N ASP A 56 19.71 9.46 -11.81
CA ASP A 56 20.97 10.16 -12.03
C ASP A 56 20.75 11.69 -11.96
N PRO A 57 20.59 12.23 -10.73
CA PRO A 57 20.34 13.67 -10.53
C PRO A 57 21.53 14.55 -10.97
N THR A 58 22.74 13.99 -10.97
CA THR A 58 23.97 14.70 -11.35
C THR A 58 24.23 14.74 -12.86
N GLU A 59 23.35 14.12 -13.65
CA GLU A 59 23.48 14.01 -15.11
C GLU A 59 24.82 13.42 -15.57
N SER A 60 25.32 12.46 -14.79
CA SER A 60 26.58 11.77 -15.06
C SER A 60 26.47 10.79 -16.23
N ASN A 61 25.25 10.34 -16.54
CA ASN A 61 24.94 9.42 -17.62
C ASN A 61 23.88 10.05 -18.57
N PRO A 62 24.28 10.53 -19.75
CA PRO A 62 23.34 11.10 -20.73
C PRO A 62 22.35 10.08 -21.31
N ASP A 63 22.67 8.78 -21.21
CA ASP A 63 21.84 7.67 -21.69
C ASP A 63 20.99 7.04 -20.57
N MET A 64 20.83 7.71 -19.43
CA MET A 64 20.06 7.16 -18.31
C MET A 64 18.59 6.97 -18.71
N PRO A 65 18.06 5.73 -18.74
CA PRO A 65 16.69 5.48 -19.17
C PRO A 65 15.72 5.65 -18.01
N PHE A 66 14.43 5.76 -18.33
CA PHE A 66 13.38 5.45 -17.37
C PHE A 66 13.55 4.01 -16.87
N MET A 67 13.21 3.75 -15.62
CA MET A 67 13.25 2.40 -15.04
C MET A 67 11.85 2.00 -14.61
N ALA A 68 11.35 0.87 -15.13
CA ALA A 68 10.10 0.26 -14.68
C ALA A 68 10.41 -0.94 -13.78
N THR A 69 9.76 -0.99 -12.63
CA THR A 69 9.93 -2.08 -11.66
C THR A 69 8.59 -2.57 -11.14
N VAL A 70 8.44 -3.89 -10.95
CA VAL A 70 7.29 -4.44 -10.23
C VAL A 70 7.57 -4.26 -8.73
N VAL A 71 6.69 -3.54 -8.04
CA VAL A 71 6.84 -3.26 -6.60
C VAL A 71 5.88 -4.07 -5.74
N SER A 72 4.82 -4.62 -6.33
CA SER A 72 3.85 -5.46 -5.62
C SER A 72 3.14 -6.44 -6.56
N ASP A 73 2.84 -7.63 -6.04
CA ASP A 73 1.94 -8.64 -6.63
C ASP A 73 0.47 -8.41 -6.21
N GLU A 74 0.15 -7.19 -5.77
CA GLU A 74 -1.20 -6.71 -5.53
C GLU A 74 -1.42 -5.52 -6.46
N GLY A 75 -2.44 -5.60 -7.32
CA GLY A 75 -2.82 -4.57 -8.28
C GLY A 75 -4.14 -3.91 -7.90
N SER A 76 -4.84 -3.34 -8.88
CA SER A 76 -6.15 -2.69 -8.69
C SER A 76 -7.27 -3.65 -8.30
N GLY A 77 -7.11 -4.96 -8.50
CA GLY A 77 -8.04 -5.98 -8.03
C GLY A 77 -7.98 -6.23 -6.51
N SER A 78 -6.95 -5.70 -5.83
CA SER A 78 -6.85 -5.76 -4.37
C SER A 78 -7.77 -4.72 -3.74
N ASP A 79 -8.65 -5.12 -2.81
CA ASP A 79 -9.53 -4.19 -2.08
C ASP A 79 -8.73 -3.06 -1.39
N ILE A 80 -7.51 -3.36 -0.91
CA ILE A 80 -6.65 -2.37 -0.27
C ILE A 80 -6.25 -1.30 -1.29
N ASN A 81 -5.73 -1.69 -2.45
CA ASN A 81 -5.34 -0.73 -3.48
C ASN A 81 -6.55 0.02 -4.05
N ALA A 82 -7.62 -0.71 -4.37
CA ALA A 82 -8.83 -0.15 -4.97
C ALA A 82 -9.47 0.91 -4.05
N ARG A 83 -9.72 0.56 -2.78
CA ARG A 83 -10.50 1.42 -1.88
C ARG A 83 -9.65 2.47 -1.18
N VAL A 84 -8.50 2.05 -0.65
CA VAL A 84 -7.68 2.94 0.21
C VAL A 84 -6.92 3.95 -0.63
N PHE A 85 -6.50 3.58 -1.85
CA PHE A 85 -5.65 4.43 -2.65
C PHE A 85 -6.29 4.90 -3.95
N ILE A 86 -6.68 4.01 -4.86
CA ILE A 86 -7.17 4.38 -6.20
C ILE A 86 -8.43 5.24 -6.09
N GLN A 87 -9.49 4.71 -5.45
CA GLN A 87 -10.76 5.42 -5.29
C GLN A 87 -10.58 6.72 -4.50
N ALA A 88 -9.78 6.69 -3.44
CA ALA A 88 -9.49 7.88 -2.63
C ALA A 88 -8.74 8.95 -3.46
N HIS A 89 -7.68 8.57 -4.16
CA HIS A 89 -6.89 9.47 -5.00
C HIS A 89 -7.75 10.08 -6.11
N GLU A 90 -8.57 9.29 -6.82
CA GLU A 90 -9.50 9.81 -7.82
C GLU A 90 -10.51 10.79 -7.22
N SER A 91 -11.06 10.47 -6.04
CA SER A 91 -12.00 11.36 -5.35
C SER A 91 -11.33 12.69 -5.01
N TYR A 92 -10.12 12.67 -4.45
CA TYR A 92 -9.42 13.89 -4.05
C TYR A 92 -8.89 14.70 -5.23
N LYS A 93 -8.45 14.04 -6.31
CA LYS A 93 -7.96 14.72 -7.52
C LYS A 93 -9.03 15.65 -8.11
N ASN A 94 -10.30 15.27 -8.00
CA ASN A 94 -11.41 16.06 -8.49
C ASN A 94 -11.89 17.14 -7.50
N LEU A 95 -11.66 16.93 -6.18
CA LEU A 95 -12.15 17.82 -5.13
C LEU A 95 -11.14 18.91 -4.73
N ILE A 96 -9.85 18.60 -4.76
CA ILE A 96 -8.76 19.46 -4.29
C ILE A 96 -7.84 19.71 -5.48
N GLN A 97 -8.08 20.82 -6.19
CA GLN A 97 -7.28 21.20 -7.35
C GLN A 97 -5.84 21.52 -6.91
N GLN A 98 -4.88 20.66 -7.29
CA GLN A 98 -3.41 20.84 -7.26
C GLN A 98 -2.85 21.86 -6.24
N ASP A 99 -3.17 21.66 -4.97
CA ASP A 99 -2.59 22.40 -3.84
C ASP A 99 -1.49 21.55 -3.19
N GLU A 100 -0.56 22.16 -2.46
CA GLU A 100 0.46 21.47 -1.64
C GLU A 100 -0.21 20.42 -0.72
N LYS A 101 -1.39 20.76 -0.22
CA LYS A 101 -2.26 19.88 0.58
C LYS A 101 -2.65 18.57 -0.15
N PHE A 102 -2.82 18.60 -1.47
CA PHE A 102 -3.15 17.40 -2.25
C PHE A 102 -1.99 16.39 -2.20
N ASN A 103 -0.75 16.86 -2.34
CA ASN A 103 0.42 15.98 -2.30
C ASN A 103 0.57 15.31 -0.92
N ASP A 104 0.35 16.06 0.17
CA ASP A 104 0.37 15.51 1.53
C ASP A 104 -0.71 14.44 1.73
N ILE A 105 -1.92 14.67 1.22
CA ILE A 105 -3.02 13.70 1.24
C ILE A 105 -2.65 12.44 0.46
N VAL A 106 -2.16 12.59 -0.78
CA VAL A 106 -1.75 11.46 -1.63
C VAL A 106 -0.65 10.65 -0.95
N LYS A 107 0.33 11.31 -0.33
CA LYS A 107 1.40 10.67 0.42
C LYS A 107 0.88 9.90 1.63
N ALA A 108 -0.06 10.48 2.40
CA ALA A 108 -0.68 9.81 3.53
C ALA A 108 -1.50 8.57 3.08
N LEU A 109 -2.25 8.67 1.99
CA LEU A 109 -2.99 7.55 1.40
C LEU A 109 -2.04 6.45 0.92
N HIS A 110 -0.97 6.84 0.22
CA HIS A 110 0.04 5.91 -0.28
C HIS A 110 0.73 5.15 0.86
N ASN A 111 1.11 5.85 1.93
CA ASN A 111 1.72 5.22 3.11
C ASN A 111 0.72 4.31 3.83
N THR A 112 -0.55 4.71 3.94
CA THR A 112 -1.61 3.88 4.52
C THR A 112 -1.77 2.57 3.74
N LYS A 113 -1.89 2.67 2.42
CA LYS A 113 -1.93 1.51 1.50
C LYS A 113 -0.74 0.60 1.74
N LYS A 114 0.49 1.13 1.73
CA LYS A 114 1.72 0.35 1.93
C LYS A 114 1.70 -0.46 3.23
N TYR A 115 1.41 0.20 4.36
CA TYR A 115 1.35 -0.49 5.64
C TYR A 115 0.24 -1.54 5.72
N LEU A 116 -0.91 -1.29 5.08
CA LEU A 116 -1.99 -2.29 5.00
C LEU A 116 -1.60 -3.49 4.14
N LEU A 117 -0.94 -3.28 3.01
CA LEU A 117 -0.44 -4.38 2.17
C LEU A 117 0.61 -5.21 2.92
N ASP A 118 1.56 -4.56 3.60
CA ASP A 118 2.58 -5.24 4.39
C ASP A 118 1.96 -6.03 5.55
N ALA A 119 0.98 -5.46 6.26
CA ALA A 119 0.22 -6.17 7.29
C ALA A 119 -0.53 -7.38 6.70
N ASN A 120 -1.22 -7.20 5.57
CA ASN A 120 -1.97 -8.27 4.92
C ASN A 120 -1.05 -9.41 4.43
N LYS A 121 0.14 -9.08 3.95
CA LYS A 121 1.17 -10.06 3.57
C LYS A 121 1.60 -10.93 4.74
N ILE A 122 1.86 -10.31 5.89
CA ILE A 122 2.22 -11.05 7.12
C ILE A 122 1.05 -11.88 7.63
N LYS A 123 -0.18 -11.33 7.61
CA LYS A 123 -1.38 -12.09 7.96
C LYS A 123 -1.50 -13.37 7.12
N ARG A 124 -1.42 -13.27 5.79
CA ARG A 124 -1.50 -14.43 4.89
C ARG A 124 -0.38 -15.44 5.13
N LYS A 125 0.84 -14.96 5.45
CA LYS A 125 1.96 -15.83 5.84
C LYS A 125 1.62 -16.63 7.10
N ILE A 126 1.19 -15.95 8.17
CA ILE A 126 0.80 -16.60 9.43
C ILE A 126 -0.34 -17.60 9.19
N GLU A 127 -1.37 -17.23 8.42
CA GLU A 127 -2.48 -18.13 8.09
C GLU A 127 -2.01 -19.39 7.34
N ALA A 128 -1.09 -19.24 6.38
CA ALA A 128 -0.51 -20.37 5.66
C ALA A 128 0.33 -21.27 6.58
N ASP A 129 1.18 -20.68 7.44
CA ASP A 129 2.01 -21.42 8.38
C ASP A 129 1.14 -22.19 9.39
N ILE A 130 0.06 -21.57 9.89
CA ILE A 130 -0.93 -22.24 10.74
C ILE A 130 -1.53 -23.45 10.00
N ILE A 131 -2.01 -23.29 8.76
CA ILE A 131 -2.60 -24.40 7.99
C ILE A 131 -1.59 -25.55 7.82
N ILE A 132 -0.33 -25.24 7.52
CA ILE A 132 0.74 -26.23 7.38
C ILE A 132 0.96 -26.98 8.68
N GLU A 133 1.06 -26.30 9.82
CA GLU A 133 1.27 -26.94 11.12
C GLU A 133 0.08 -27.77 11.58
N TYR A 134 -1.15 -27.29 11.35
CA TYR A 134 -2.37 -28.07 11.63
C TYR A 134 -2.47 -29.31 10.74
N GLY A 135 -2.03 -29.23 9.48
CA GLY A 135 -1.99 -30.36 8.55
C GLY A 135 -1.06 -31.50 8.98
N LYS A 136 -0.09 -31.23 9.88
CA LYS A 136 0.82 -32.25 10.44
C LYS A 136 0.20 -33.04 11.59
N LEU A 137 -0.96 -32.63 12.12
CA LEU A 137 -1.57 -33.30 13.25
C LEU A 137 -2.08 -34.69 12.84
N PRO A 138 -1.78 -35.76 13.60
CA PRO A 138 -2.24 -37.10 13.28
C PRO A 138 -3.76 -37.17 13.31
N ILE A 139 -4.36 -37.65 12.21
CA ILE A 139 -5.82 -37.62 11.96
C ILE A 139 -6.61 -38.52 12.93
N LYS A 140 -5.96 -39.48 13.59
CA LYS A 140 -6.57 -40.35 14.61
C LYS A 140 -5.47 -41.09 15.36
N ASN A 141 -5.30 -40.82 16.65
CA ASN A 141 -5.08 -41.86 17.66
C ASN A 141 -5.32 -41.30 19.06
N LYS A 142 -6.03 -42.08 19.86
CA LYS A 142 -6.54 -41.72 21.18
C LYS A 142 -5.38 -41.38 22.13
N HIS A 143 -5.48 -40.19 22.73
CA HIS A 143 -4.92 -39.78 24.03
C HIS A 143 -3.45 -39.40 24.17
N ALA A 144 -2.70 -39.16 23.09
CA ALA A 144 -1.44 -38.42 23.20
C ALA A 144 -1.12 -37.62 21.92
N TYR A 145 -1.10 -36.30 22.03
CA TYR A 145 -0.48 -35.46 21.01
C TYR A 145 1.05 -35.59 21.19
N THR A 146 1.71 -36.35 20.32
CA THR A 146 3.20 -36.43 20.31
C THR A 146 3.84 -35.13 19.83
N PHE A 147 3.06 -34.29 19.15
CA PHE A 147 3.51 -33.03 18.55
C PHE A 147 2.55 -31.90 18.94
N VAL A 148 3.11 -30.82 19.48
CA VAL A 148 2.40 -29.56 19.70
C VAL A 148 2.67 -28.69 18.47
N PRO A 149 1.64 -28.22 17.74
CA PRO A 149 1.84 -27.40 16.55
C PRO A 149 2.55 -26.11 16.95
N TYR A 150 3.59 -25.75 16.20
CA TYR A 150 4.43 -24.59 16.48
C TYR A 150 4.71 -23.85 15.18
N VAL A 151 4.27 -22.59 15.13
CA VAL A 151 4.60 -21.68 14.03
C VAL A 151 5.90 -20.97 14.39
N CYS A 152 6.95 -21.22 13.61
CA CYS A 152 8.24 -20.55 13.77
C CYS A 152 8.10 -19.03 13.63
N ASP A 153 8.82 -18.28 14.47
CA ASP A 153 8.85 -16.81 14.46
C ASP A 153 7.48 -16.11 14.60
N LEU A 154 6.45 -16.80 15.12
CA LEU A 154 5.09 -16.26 15.24
C LEU A 154 5.05 -14.92 15.99
N GLU A 155 5.77 -14.80 17.10
CA GLU A 155 5.83 -13.56 17.89
C GLU A 155 6.41 -12.41 17.06
N LYS A 156 7.49 -12.67 16.32
CA LYS A 156 8.13 -11.69 15.44
C LYS A 156 7.17 -11.27 14.32
N ASP A 157 6.50 -12.21 13.68
CA ASP A 157 5.55 -11.91 12.61
C ASP A 157 4.34 -11.11 13.14
N ILE A 158 3.79 -11.50 14.29
CA ILE A 158 2.72 -10.73 14.96
C ILE A 158 3.18 -9.30 15.27
N ASN A 159 4.39 -9.13 15.78
CA ASN A 159 4.94 -7.80 16.05
C ASN A 159 5.06 -6.95 14.79
N ILE A 160 5.51 -7.53 13.67
CA ILE A 160 5.56 -6.82 12.38
C ILE A 160 4.15 -6.46 11.90
N PHE A 161 3.19 -7.39 12.01
CA PHE A 161 1.79 -7.15 11.68
C PHE A 161 1.22 -5.98 12.49
N LEU A 162 1.35 -6.03 13.82
CA LEU A 162 0.82 -5.00 14.73
C LEU A 162 1.49 -3.65 14.51
N MET A 163 2.80 -3.62 14.23
CA MET A 163 3.51 -2.39 13.89
C MET A 163 2.95 -1.76 12.61
N ASN A 164 2.77 -2.54 11.55
CA ASN A 164 2.20 -2.05 10.30
C ASN A 164 0.75 -1.57 10.47
N ALA A 165 -0.08 -2.33 11.21
CA ALA A 165 -1.44 -1.93 11.53
C ALA A 165 -1.49 -0.62 12.36
N LYS A 166 -0.56 -0.44 13.30
CA LYS A 166 -0.43 0.80 14.07
C LYS A 166 -0.08 1.97 13.16
N LEU A 167 0.88 1.80 12.25
CA LEU A 167 1.32 2.83 11.32
C LEU A 167 0.22 3.20 10.31
N SER A 168 -0.59 2.25 9.85
CA SER A 168 -1.74 2.55 8.99
C SER A 168 -2.79 3.39 9.73
N ILE A 169 -3.13 3.05 10.97
CA ILE A 169 -4.06 3.85 11.80
C ILE A 169 -3.50 5.25 12.04
N GLN A 170 -2.20 5.39 12.31
CA GLN A 170 -1.56 6.70 12.46
C GLN A 170 -1.72 7.56 11.22
N ASN A 171 -1.52 7.01 10.02
CA ASN A 171 -1.71 7.78 8.79
C ASN A 171 -3.16 8.17 8.54
N VAL A 172 -4.13 7.32 8.89
CA VAL A 172 -5.56 7.69 8.83
C VAL A 172 -5.85 8.87 9.76
N VAL A 173 -5.28 8.88 10.96
CA VAL A 173 -5.39 10.01 11.90
C VAL A 173 -4.72 11.27 11.34
N LEU A 174 -3.55 11.14 10.71
CA LEU A 174 -2.88 12.27 10.06
C LEU A 174 -3.73 12.84 8.92
N LEU A 175 -4.28 11.98 8.07
CA LEU A 175 -5.20 12.37 7.00
C LEU A 175 -6.40 13.13 7.57
N PHE A 176 -7.00 12.60 8.64
CA PHE A 176 -8.10 13.25 9.34
C PHE A 176 -7.72 14.64 9.86
N ASN A 177 -6.58 14.76 10.53
CA ASN A 177 -6.09 16.04 11.04
C ASN A 177 -5.90 17.07 9.91
N SER A 178 -5.39 16.65 8.75
CA SER A 178 -5.22 17.51 7.58
C SER A 178 -6.55 18.06 7.03
N PHE A 179 -7.66 17.34 7.19
CA PHE A 179 -8.98 17.82 6.77
C PHE A 179 -9.66 18.70 7.82
N PHE A 180 -9.63 18.29 9.08
CA PHE A 180 -10.45 18.90 10.13
C PHE A 180 -9.67 19.85 11.04
N ASN A 181 -8.39 20.14 10.74
CA ASN A 181 -7.46 20.87 11.60
C ASN A 181 -7.51 20.35 13.06
N ALA A 182 -7.70 19.04 13.20
CA ALA A 182 -7.69 18.37 14.48
C ALA A 182 -6.22 18.12 14.91
N ASN A 183 -5.95 18.20 16.22
CA ASN A 183 -4.61 17.97 16.77
C ASN A 183 -4.53 16.60 17.48
N ILE A 184 -4.96 15.53 16.79
CA ILE A 184 -4.96 14.18 17.36
C ILE A 184 -3.62 13.50 17.09
N SER A 185 -2.88 13.16 18.15
CA SER A 185 -1.58 12.49 18.03
C SER A 185 -1.69 10.97 18.17
N GLY A 186 -0.91 10.24 17.37
CA GLY A 186 -0.72 8.80 17.50
C GLY A 186 -1.85 7.95 16.90
N PRO A 187 -1.87 6.62 17.15
CA PRO A 187 -2.84 5.69 16.57
C PRO A 187 -4.19 5.75 17.31
N ARG A 188 -4.77 6.95 17.45
CA ARG A 188 -5.93 7.20 18.31
C ARG A 188 -7.21 7.40 17.49
N PHE A 189 -7.60 6.36 16.76
CA PHE A 189 -8.85 6.36 16.00
C PHE A 189 -10.08 6.56 16.90
N ASP A 190 -10.01 6.11 18.16
CA ASP A 190 -11.03 6.39 19.18
C ASP A 190 -11.28 7.90 19.38
N LYS A 191 -10.23 8.72 19.29
CA LYS A 191 -10.35 10.19 19.39
C LYS A 191 -10.93 10.80 18.11
N VAL A 192 -10.61 10.24 16.95
CA VAL A 192 -11.22 10.64 15.68
C VAL A 192 -12.72 10.44 15.73
N MET A 193 -13.18 9.26 16.16
CA MET A 193 -14.60 8.96 16.30
C MET A 193 -15.29 9.90 17.30
N LYS A 194 -14.68 10.16 18.46
CA LYS A 194 -15.21 11.12 19.43
C LYS A 194 -15.30 12.55 18.86
N TYR A 195 -14.29 12.98 18.11
CA TYR A 195 -14.32 14.29 17.45
C TYR A 195 -15.49 14.37 16.47
N LEU A 196 -15.66 13.34 15.63
CA LEU A 196 -16.75 13.30 14.67
C LEU A 196 -18.12 13.38 15.35
N ILE A 197 -18.36 12.55 16.38
CA ILE A 197 -19.61 12.54 17.14
C ILE A 197 -19.92 13.91 17.76
N ASN A 198 -18.91 14.58 18.33
CA ASN A 198 -19.11 15.86 19.02
C ASN A 198 -19.34 17.03 18.05
N ASN A 199 -18.80 16.95 16.82
CA ASN A 199 -18.87 18.03 15.84
C ASN A 199 -19.95 17.80 14.76
N SER A 200 -20.48 16.58 14.62
CA SER A 200 -21.65 16.28 13.80
C SER A 200 -22.92 16.71 14.54
N LYS A 201 -23.21 18.02 14.57
CA LYS A 201 -24.44 18.56 15.18
C LYS A 201 -25.73 18.18 14.43
N ASP A 202 -25.62 17.69 13.19
CA ASP A 202 -26.73 17.14 12.42
C ASP A 202 -26.29 15.89 11.66
N ASN A 203 -26.93 14.77 11.99
CA ASN A 203 -27.26 13.60 11.16
C ASN A 203 -26.40 13.34 9.89
N THR A 204 -25.08 13.32 10.02
CA THR A 204 -24.20 12.90 8.92
C THR A 204 -23.93 11.42 9.09
N ASP A 205 -24.38 10.60 8.14
CA ASP A 205 -24.19 9.15 8.08
C ASP A 205 -22.70 8.69 8.10
N LEU A 206 -21.75 9.60 8.26
CA LEU A 206 -20.32 9.34 8.37
C LEU A 206 -19.97 8.36 9.51
N TYR A 207 -20.71 8.36 10.61
CA TYR A 207 -20.51 7.38 11.69
C TYR A 207 -21.14 6.01 11.42
N LYS A 208 -22.01 5.88 10.39
CA LYS A 208 -22.65 4.62 9.98
C LYS A 208 -21.86 3.85 8.93
N ILE A 209 -20.79 4.44 8.39
CA ILE A 209 -19.89 3.82 7.39
C ILE A 209 -18.73 3.06 8.07
N ALA A 210 -18.59 3.16 9.40
CA ALA A 210 -17.58 2.48 10.21
C ALA A 210 -17.95 1.03 10.55
#